data_AF-A0A9D4I8Y9-F1
#
_entry.id   AF-A0A9D4I8Y9-F1
#
_cell.length_a   1.000
_cell.length_b   1.000
_cell.length_c   1.000
_cell.angle_alpha   90.00
_cell.angle_beta   90.00
_cell.angle_gamma   90.00
#
_symmetry.space_group_name_H-M   'P 1'
#
loop_
_entity.id
_entity.type
_entity.pdbx_description
1 polymer ?
#
loop_
_entity_poly.entity_id
_entity_poly.type
_entity_poly.pdbx_seq_one_letter_code
_entity_poly.pdbx_strand_id
1 'polypeptide(L)'
;MATSSQSSVELGSHEVKDYICNACEDQNNVATSADFYCKQCERFYCGNCIDPHGKALAKHTTFGRVEIDKWPVSKKVVDFLQTCDVHKDHKIDQFCNLHKQLCCPQCVSDQHSQCSKVTQISELTNSQPTGLEGLSVELETVLGEIKTLQFSQKASIQLLQRT
;
A
#
# COMPACT_ATOMS: atom_id res chain seq x y z
N MET A 1 -25.44 3.74 -45.60
CA MET A 1 -24.50 2.61 -45.39
C MET A 1 -23.61 3.00 -44.23
N ALA A 2 -23.83 2.40 -43.06
CA ALA A 2 -23.07 2.68 -41.85
C ALA A 2 -21.74 1.92 -41.91
N THR A 3 -20.61 2.63 -41.86
CA THR A 3 -19.30 2.02 -41.70
C THR A 3 -18.98 1.95 -40.22
N SER A 4 -19.18 0.77 -39.63
CA SER A 4 -18.71 0.43 -38.28
C SER A 4 -17.18 0.30 -38.30
N SER A 5 -16.49 1.27 -37.71
CA SER A 5 -15.07 1.15 -37.38
C SER A 5 -14.96 0.40 -36.05
N GLN A 6 -14.56 -0.86 -36.10
CA GLN A 6 -14.24 -1.66 -34.93
C GLN A 6 -12.84 -1.28 -34.43
N SER A 7 -12.79 -0.54 -33.33
CA SER A 7 -11.55 -0.31 -32.58
C SER A 7 -11.36 -1.47 -31.61
N SER A 8 -10.44 -2.38 -31.92
CA SER A 8 -9.98 -3.40 -30.96
C SER A 8 -9.07 -2.71 -29.94
N VAL A 9 -9.53 -2.62 -28.70
CA VAL A 9 -8.68 -2.18 -27.59
C VAL A 9 -7.94 -3.40 -27.06
N GLU A 10 -6.64 -3.47 -27.34
CA GLU A 10 -5.75 -4.41 -26.67
C GLU A 10 -5.64 -3.98 -25.21
N LEU A 11 -6.29 -4.74 -24.33
CA LEU A 11 -6.10 -4.65 -22.88
C LEU A 11 -4.74 -5.26 -22.56
N GLY A 12 -3.69 -4.46 -22.73
CA GLY A 12 -2.37 -4.75 -22.17
C GLY A 12 -2.51 -4.88 -20.66
N SER A 13 -2.23 -6.06 -20.13
CA SER A 13 -2.13 -6.33 -18.70
C SER A 13 -1.14 -5.33 -18.11
N HIS A 14 -1.65 -4.33 -17.40
CA HIS A 14 -0.83 -3.36 -16.71
C HIS A 14 -0.17 -4.09 -15.54
N GLU A 15 1.08 -4.49 -15.73
CA GLU A 15 1.93 -5.02 -14.67
C GLU A 15 1.98 -3.95 -13.57
N VAL A 16 1.34 -4.22 -12.43
CA VAL A 16 1.43 -3.37 -11.26
C VAL A 16 2.89 -3.38 -10.82
N LYS A 17 3.58 -2.25 -10.98
CA LYS A 17 4.97 -2.11 -10.54
C LYS A 17 4.97 -1.97 -9.03
N ASP A 18 5.31 -3.04 -8.32
CA ASP A 18 5.25 -3.10 -6.85
C ASP A 18 6.15 -2.06 -6.16
N TYR A 19 7.22 -1.61 -6.84
CA TYR A 19 8.19 -0.67 -6.28
C TYR A 19 8.62 0.41 -7.28
N ILE A 20 8.79 1.64 -6.79
CA ILE A 20 9.20 2.81 -7.57
C ILE A 20 10.62 3.24 -7.19
N CYS A 21 11.44 3.59 -8.19
CA CYS A 21 12.78 4.11 -8.00
C CYS A 21 12.73 5.50 -7.36
N ASN A 22 13.21 5.62 -6.12
CA ASN A 22 13.23 6.88 -5.38
C ASN A 22 14.13 7.92 -6.06
N ALA A 23 15.25 7.52 -6.67
CA ALA A 23 16.15 8.46 -7.34
C ALA A 23 15.51 9.08 -8.59
N CYS A 24 14.76 8.31 -9.38
CA CYS A 24 14.05 8.82 -10.55
C CYS A 24 12.87 9.73 -10.15
N GLU A 25 12.17 9.37 -9.08
CA GLU A 25 11.11 10.19 -8.50
C GLU A 25 11.66 11.52 -7.96
N ASP A 26 12.74 11.48 -7.18
CA ASP A 26 13.36 12.67 -6.59
C ASP A 26 13.93 13.63 -7.65
N GLN A 27 14.56 13.09 -8.71
CA GLN A 27 15.26 13.92 -9.71
C GLN A 27 14.35 14.43 -10.83
N ASN A 28 13.41 13.61 -11.29
CA ASN A 28 12.66 13.88 -12.52
C ASN A 28 11.14 13.77 -12.32
N ASN A 29 10.67 13.46 -11.12
CA ASN A 29 9.27 13.15 -10.84
C ASN A 29 8.72 12.01 -11.72
N VAL A 30 9.57 11.05 -12.08
CA VAL A 30 9.23 9.92 -12.95
C VAL A 30 9.08 8.65 -12.13
N ALA A 31 7.89 8.04 -12.18
CA ALA A 31 7.60 6.74 -11.58
C ALA A 31 8.21 5.58 -12.41
N THR A 32 9.51 5.36 -12.24
CA THR A 32 10.24 4.25 -12.87
C THR A 32 10.22 3.01 -11.98
N SER A 33 10.02 1.82 -12.56
CA SER A 33 10.08 0.55 -11.81
C SER A 33 11.43 0.40 -11.11
N ALA A 34 11.42 -0.05 -9.87
CA ALA A 34 12.62 -0.42 -9.15
C ALA A 34 12.77 -1.94 -9.04
N ASP A 35 14.01 -2.40 -9.19
CA ASP A 35 14.38 -3.82 -9.11
C ASP A 35 15.33 -4.10 -7.95
N PHE A 36 15.80 -3.06 -7.27
CA PHE A 36 16.80 -3.14 -6.23
C PHE A 36 16.39 -2.33 -5.00
N TYR A 37 16.74 -2.81 -3.83
CA TYR A 37 16.57 -2.11 -2.56
C TYR A 37 17.92 -1.98 -1.85
N CYS A 38 18.22 -0.79 -1.35
CA CYS A 38 19.40 -0.54 -0.55
C CYS A 38 19.04 -0.49 0.94
N LYS A 39 19.66 -1.33 1.76
CA LYS A 39 19.35 -1.42 3.19
C LYS A 39 19.71 -0.17 3.97
N GLN A 40 20.86 0.43 3.66
CA GLN A 40 21.38 1.57 4.40
C GLN A 40 20.66 2.87 4.03
N CYS A 41 20.14 2.96 2.81
CA CYS A 41 19.35 4.11 2.36
C CYS A 41 17.86 3.91 2.56
N GLU A 42 17.42 2.69 2.87
CA GLU A 42 16.02 2.29 2.97
C GLU A 42 15.20 2.72 1.75
N ARG A 43 15.81 2.59 0.57
CA ARG A 43 15.31 3.15 -0.71
C ARG A 43 15.42 2.13 -1.84
N PHE A 44 14.49 2.26 -2.78
CA PHE A 44 14.38 1.46 -3.99
C PHE A 44 15.03 2.17 -5.19
N TYR A 45 15.66 1.40 -6.06
CA TYR A 45 16.40 1.86 -7.23
C TYR A 45 16.11 1.00 -8.46
N CYS A 46 16.04 1.64 -9.62
CA CYS A 46 16.05 0.95 -10.91
C CYS A 46 17.48 0.55 -11.30
N GLY A 47 17.60 -0.30 -12.34
CA GLY A 47 18.91 -0.73 -12.86
C GLY A 47 19.85 0.41 -13.27
N ASN A 48 19.31 1.55 -13.70
CA ASN A 48 20.12 2.71 -14.08
C ASN A 48 20.64 3.51 -12.88
N CYS A 49 19.92 3.48 -11.75
CA CYS A 49 20.29 4.24 -10.57
C CYS A 49 21.14 3.41 -9.58
N ILE A 50 21.05 2.08 -9.63
CA ILE A 50 21.79 1.21 -8.69
C ILE A 50 23.29 1.19 -8.97
N ASP A 51 23.72 1.27 -10.24
CA ASP A 51 25.13 1.30 -10.62
C ASP A 51 25.87 2.56 -10.12
N PRO A 52 25.40 3.80 -10.41
CA PRO A 52 26.03 4.99 -9.86
C PRO A 52 25.90 5.05 -8.33
N HIS A 53 24.81 4.53 -7.76
CA HIS A 53 24.66 4.41 -6.31
C HIS A 53 25.73 3.50 -5.70
N GLY A 54 25.93 2.30 -6.24
CA GLY A 54 26.92 1.33 -5.78
C GLY A 54 28.35 1.86 -5.91
N LYS A 55 28.65 2.63 -6.96
CA LYS A 55 29.96 3.29 -7.12
C LYS A 55 30.21 4.38 -6.07
N ALA A 56 29.20 5.18 -5.76
CA ALA A 56 29.31 6.24 -4.75
C ALA A 56 29.31 5.72 -3.31
N LEU A 57 28.62 4.60 -3.07
CA LEU A 57 28.35 4.06 -1.73
C LEU A 57 28.67 2.55 -1.68
N ALA A 58 29.89 2.19 -2.07
CA ALA A 58 30.35 0.81 -2.27
C ALA A 58 30.21 -0.14 -1.06
N LYS A 59 29.89 0.37 0.13
CA LYS A 59 29.65 -0.42 1.35
C LYS A 59 28.17 -0.70 1.62
N HIS A 60 27.27 -0.18 0.78
CA HIS A 60 25.85 -0.41 0.93
C HIS A 60 25.47 -1.81 0.45
N THR A 61 24.66 -2.49 1.26
CA THR A 61 24.09 -3.78 0.93
C THR A 61 22.83 -3.54 0.11
N THR A 62 22.85 -4.05 -1.12
CA THR A 62 21.73 -3.98 -2.04
C THR A 62 21.14 -5.37 -2.23
N PHE A 63 19.82 -5.44 -2.37
CA PHE A 63 19.07 -6.67 -2.58
C PHE A 63 18.33 -6.54 -3.90
N GLY A 64 18.38 -7.59 -4.73
CA GLY A 64 17.60 -7.65 -5.96
C GLY A 64 16.15 -8.06 -5.70
N ARG A 65 15.27 -7.86 -6.69
CA ARG A 65 13.84 -8.17 -6.61
C ARG A 65 13.56 -9.59 -6.09
N VAL A 66 14.26 -10.59 -6.61
CA VAL A 66 14.13 -12.00 -6.19
C VAL A 66 14.42 -12.20 -4.69
N GLU A 67 15.30 -11.38 -4.10
CA GLU A 67 15.62 -11.44 -2.67
C GLU A 67 14.56 -10.71 -1.85
N ILE A 68 14.07 -9.58 -2.35
CA ILE A 68 13.01 -8.78 -1.72
C ILE A 68 11.69 -9.56 -1.68
N ASP A 69 11.31 -10.23 -2.76
CA ASP A 69 10.10 -11.10 -2.83
C ASP A 69 10.13 -12.25 -1.82
N LYS A 70 11.34 -12.68 -1.40
CA LYS A 70 11.52 -13.72 -0.39
C LYS A 70 11.52 -13.18 1.04
N TRP A 71 11.48 -11.87 1.23
CA TRP A 71 11.44 -11.32 2.56
C TRP A 71 10.12 -11.73 3.22
N PRO A 72 10.19 -12.37 4.39
CA PRO A 72 8.98 -12.70 5.09
C PRO A 72 8.29 -11.38 5.43
N VAL A 73 7.13 -11.12 4.82
CA VAL A 73 6.18 -10.16 5.39
C VAL A 73 6.00 -10.62 6.82
N SER A 74 6.54 -9.84 7.77
CA SER A 74 6.70 -10.32 9.13
C SER A 74 5.33 -10.76 9.62
N LYS A 75 5.15 -12.05 9.93
CA LYS A 75 3.88 -12.56 10.48
C LYS A 75 3.36 -11.69 11.63
N LYS A 76 4.26 -11.05 12.39
CA LYS A 76 3.93 -10.07 13.44
C LYS A 76 3.13 -8.85 12.96
N VAL A 77 3.38 -8.33 11.76
CA VAL A 77 2.61 -7.21 11.19
C VAL A 77 1.21 -7.70 10.83
N VAL A 78 1.10 -8.91 10.27
CA VAL A 78 -0.20 -9.52 9.96
C VAL A 78 -0.96 -9.89 11.23
N ASP A 79 -0.32 -10.45 12.26
CA ASP A 79 -0.96 -10.81 13.54
C ASP A 79 -1.44 -9.57 14.32
N PHE A 80 -0.69 -8.46 14.28
CA PHE A 80 -1.11 -7.19 14.86
C PHE A 80 -2.36 -6.64 14.15
N LEU A 81 -2.40 -6.71 12.82
CA LEU A 81 -3.56 -6.32 12.01
C LEU A 81 -4.76 -7.28 12.17
N GLN A 82 -4.57 -8.44 12.80
CA GLN A 82 -5.63 -9.41 13.08
C GLN A 82 -6.21 -9.30 14.49
N THR A 83 -5.75 -8.35 15.30
CA THR A 83 -6.21 -8.20 16.69
C THR A 83 -7.06 -6.94 16.83
N CYS A 84 -8.14 -6.99 17.62
CA CYS A 84 -9.02 -5.85 17.79
C CYS A 84 -8.35 -4.73 18.60
N ASP A 85 -8.47 -3.49 18.13
CA ASP A 85 -7.92 -2.30 18.79
C ASP A 85 -8.49 -2.07 20.20
N VAL A 86 -9.76 -2.43 20.40
CA VAL A 86 -10.49 -2.28 21.66
C VAL A 86 -10.29 -3.50 22.55
N HIS A 87 -10.39 -4.69 21.97
CA HIS A 87 -10.36 -5.96 22.69
C HIS A 87 -9.10 -6.75 22.29
N LYS A 88 -7.96 -6.39 22.90
CA LYS A 88 -6.61 -6.88 22.52
C LYS A 88 -6.40 -8.39 22.62
N ASP A 89 -7.28 -9.10 23.32
CA ASP A 89 -7.26 -10.57 23.42
C ASP A 89 -8.10 -11.26 22.34
N HIS A 90 -8.80 -10.49 21.52
CA HIS A 90 -9.73 -11.00 20.51
C HIS A 90 -9.27 -10.66 19.10
N LYS A 91 -9.37 -11.65 18.23
CA LYS A 91 -9.07 -11.50 16.81
C LYS A 91 -10.25 -10.89 16.05
N ILE A 92 -9.91 -10.10 15.05
CA ILE A 92 -10.86 -9.59 14.06
C ILE A 92 -11.23 -10.75 13.12
N ASP A 93 -12.51 -11.08 13.07
CA ASP A 93 -13.07 -12.21 12.28
C ASP A 93 -14.40 -11.83 11.61
N GLN A 94 -14.95 -10.66 11.92
CA GLN A 94 -16.29 -10.26 11.49
C GLN A 94 -16.26 -8.87 10.84
N PHE A 95 -17.23 -8.62 9.99
CA PHE A 95 -17.44 -7.33 9.34
C PHE A 95 -18.86 -6.83 9.60
N CYS A 96 -18.97 -5.65 10.20
CA CYS A 96 -20.24 -4.97 10.37
C CYS A 96 -20.62 -4.24 9.08
N ASN A 97 -21.68 -4.70 8.41
CA ASN A 97 -22.11 -4.11 7.14
C ASN A 97 -22.75 -2.73 7.29
N LEU A 98 -23.23 -2.39 8.49
CA LEU A 98 -23.83 -1.11 8.81
C LEU A 98 -22.76 -0.01 8.97
N HIS A 99 -21.74 -0.29 9.77
CA HIS A 99 -20.64 0.64 10.05
C HIS A 99 -19.46 0.49 9.09
N LYS A 100 -19.51 -0.49 8.19
CA LYS A 100 -18.44 -0.83 7.25
C LYS A 100 -17.10 -1.03 7.95
N GLN A 101 -17.13 -1.72 9.09
CA GLN A 101 -15.99 -1.85 9.98
C GLN A 101 -15.69 -3.31 10.29
N LEU A 102 -14.41 -3.65 10.34
CA LEU A 102 -13.88 -4.90 10.86
C LEU A 102 -14.01 -4.96 12.38
N CYS A 103 -14.48 -6.07 12.91
CA CYS A 103 -14.78 -6.23 14.33
C CYS A 103 -14.49 -7.64 14.84
N CYS A 104 -14.31 -7.75 16.16
CA CYS A 104 -14.21 -9.03 16.85
C CYS A 104 -15.56 -9.43 17.48
N PRO A 105 -15.72 -10.68 17.95
CA PRO A 105 -16.96 -11.14 18.59
C PRO A 105 -17.40 -10.32 19.79
N GLN A 106 -16.45 -9.72 20.51
CA GLN A 106 -16.76 -8.86 21.65
C GLN A 106 -17.30 -7.50 21.19
N CYS A 107 -16.74 -6.88 20.15
CA CYS A 107 -17.32 -5.68 19.53
C CYS A 107 -18.76 -5.92 19.05
N VAL A 108 -19.06 -7.13 18.55
CA VAL A 108 -20.43 -7.48 18.15
C VAL A 108 -21.39 -7.48 19.32
N SER A 109 -20.95 -7.99 20.46
CA SER A 109 -21.78 -8.02 21.68
C SER A 109 -21.92 -6.64 22.31
N ASP A 110 -20.85 -5.85 22.34
CA ASP A 110 -20.81 -4.56 23.04
C ASP A 110 -21.39 -3.40 22.22
N GLN A 111 -20.96 -3.25 20.96
CA GLN A 111 -21.20 -2.06 20.15
C GLN A 111 -22.05 -2.33 18.89
N HIS A 112 -22.07 -3.56 18.39
CA HIS A 112 -22.82 -3.91 17.18
C HIS A 112 -23.97 -4.88 17.44
N SER A 113 -24.44 -5.01 18.68
CA SER A 113 -25.51 -5.96 19.04
C SER A 113 -26.85 -5.66 18.37
N GLN A 114 -27.06 -4.39 18.02
CA GLN A 114 -28.23 -3.90 17.29
C GLN A 114 -27.99 -3.79 15.77
N CYS A 115 -26.80 -4.13 15.29
CA CYS A 115 -26.51 -4.07 13.86
C CYS A 115 -27.14 -5.27 13.16
N SER A 116 -28.10 -5.01 12.27
CA SER A 116 -28.88 -6.07 11.61
C SER A 116 -28.07 -6.98 10.68
N LYS A 117 -26.81 -6.66 10.38
CA LYS A 117 -26.00 -7.42 9.44
C LYS A 117 -24.50 -7.38 9.79
N VAL A 118 -24.08 -8.34 10.58
CA VAL A 118 -22.66 -8.67 10.80
C VAL A 118 -22.36 -9.99 10.09
N THR A 119 -21.28 -10.05 9.32
CA THR A 119 -20.93 -11.21 8.49
C THR A 119 -19.54 -11.70 8.84
N GLN A 120 -19.30 -13.01 8.82
CA GLN A 120 -17.97 -13.55 9.05
C GLN A 120 -17.07 -13.28 7.84
N ILE A 121 -15.82 -12.88 8.08
CA ILE A 121 -14.87 -12.56 6.99
C ILE A 121 -14.56 -13.83 6.16
N SER A 122 -14.59 -15.00 6.80
CA SER A 122 -14.46 -16.31 6.12
C SER A 122 -15.57 -16.56 5.10
N GLU A 123 -16.77 -16.01 5.29
CA GLU A 123 -17.88 -16.14 4.33
C GLU A 123 -17.75 -15.15 3.16
N LEU A 124 -17.15 -13.98 3.40
CA LEU A 124 -16.91 -12.96 2.37
C LEU A 124 -15.81 -13.40 1.38
N THR A 125 -14.86 -14.20 1.82
CA THR A 125 -13.72 -14.66 1.00
C THR A 125 -14.06 -15.86 0.09
N ASN A 126 -15.21 -16.50 0.28
CA ASN A 126 -15.66 -17.64 -0.52
C ASN A 126 -16.50 -17.24 -1.76
N SER A 127 -16.76 -15.94 -1.96
CA SER A 127 -17.61 -15.44 -3.07
C SER A 127 -16.98 -14.41 -4.01
N GLN A 128 -15.72 -13.98 -3.81
CA GLN A 128 -14.85 -13.31 -4.81
C GLN A 128 -13.51 -12.94 -4.16
N PRO A 129 -12.38 -12.87 -4.90
CA PRO A 129 -11.12 -12.33 -4.38
C PRO A 129 -11.14 -10.80 -4.39
N THR A 130 -11.97 -10.15 -3.56
CA THR A 130 -12.11 -8.67 -3.55
C THR A 130 -11.86 -8.00 -2.21
N GLY A 131 -11.32 -8.72 -1.22
CA GLY A 131 -10.94 -8.16 0.08
C GLY A 131 -9.69 -7.27 0.06
N LEU A 132 -8.89 -7.31 -1.00
CA LEU A 132 -7.63 -6.56 -1.12
C LEU A 132 -7.79 -5.24 -1.88
N GLU A 133 -8.77 -5.15 -2.78
CA GLU A 133 -8.94 -3.97 -3.65
C GLU A 133 -9.48 -2.75 -2.87
N GLY A 134 -10.39 -2.96 -1.91
CA GLY A 134 -10.93 -1.88 -1.07
C GLY A 134 -9.90 -1.26 -0.14
N LEU A 135 -9.01 -2.07 0.43
CA LEU A 135 -7.91 -1.58 1.27
C LEU A 135 -6.89 -0.78 0.46
N SER A 136 -6.70 -1.09 -0.84
CA SER A 136 -5.85 -0.28 -1.71
C SER A 136 -6.41 1.12 -1.91
N VAL A 137 -7.73 1.25 -2.08
CA VAL A 137 -8.40 2.55 -2.27
C VAL A 137 -8.32 3.41 -1.01
N GLU A 138 -8.53 2.81 0.17
CA GLU A 138 -8.39 3.53 1.45
C GLU A 138 -6.92 3.90 1.72
N LEU A 139 -5.97 3.01 1.41
CA LEU A 139 -4.54 3.29 1.56
C LEU A 139 -4.08 4.41 0.61
N GLU A 140 -4.51 4.41 -0.66
CA GLU A 140 -4.20 5.46 -1.63
C GLU A 140 -4.79 6.81 -1.21
N THR A 141 -6.00 6.80 -0.64
CA THR A 141 -6.66 8.00 -0.12
C THR A 141 -5.87 8.59 1.04
N VAL A 142 -5.51 7.78 2.03
CA VAL A 142 -4.70 8.21 3.19
C VAL A 142 -3.30 8.68 2.74
N LEU A 143 -2.69 8.02 1.76
CA LEU A 143 -1.41 8.45 1.19
C LEU A 143 -1.53 9.83 0.53
N GLY A 144 -2.65 10.11 -0.15
CA GLY A 144 -2.96 11.40 -0.74
C GLY A 144 -3.07 12.52 0.29
N GLU A 145 -3.75 12.27 1.41
CA GLU A 145 -3.87 13.22 2.52
C GLU A 145 -2.53 13.50 3.22
N ILE A 146 -1.69 12.48 3.40
CA ILE A 146 -0.35 12.67 3.98
C ILE A 146 0.53 13.54 3.06
N LYS A 147 0.46 13.33 1.73
CA LYS A 147 1.22 14.12 0.76
C LYS A 147 0.81 15.59 0.75
N THR A 148 -0.50 15.88 0.85
CA THR A 148 -0.98 17.27 0.89
C THR A 148 -0.58 17.99 2.17
N LEU A 149 -0.62 17.29 3.32
CA LEU A 149 -0.14 17.82 4.60
C LEU A 149 1.39 18.08 4.59
N GLN A 150 2.18 17.19 4.01
CA GLN A 150 3.63 17.40 3.86
C GLN A 150 3.96 18.57 2.94
N PHE A 151 3.20 18.77 1.87
CA PHE A 151 3.38 19.91 0.97
C PHE A 151 3.07 21.24 1.68
N SER A 152 1.97 21.29 2.45
CA SER A 152 1.59 22.45 3.26
C SER A 152 2.67 22.79 4.30
N GLN A 153 3.19 21.79 5.01
CA GLN A 153 4.24 21.99 6.01
C GLN A 153 5.57 22.49 5.38
N LYS A 154 5.98 21.93 4.23
CA LYS A 154 7.17 22.42 3.51
C LYS A 154 7.03 23.86 3.04
N ALA A 155 5.85 24.25 2.57
CA ALA A 155 5.56 25.63 2.16
C ALA A 155 5.65 26.60 3.35
N SER A 156 5.13 26.21 4.52
CA SER A 156 5.24 27.01 5.75
C SER A 156 6.68 27.15 6.25
N ILE A 157 7.49 26.08 6.17
CA ILE A 157 8.90 26.11 6.59
C ILE A 157 9.74 27.02 5.68
N GLN A 158 9.50 26.99 4.36
CA GLN A 158 10.20 27.86 3.40
C GLN A 158 9.91 29.35 3.60
N LEU A 159 8.72 29.70 4.10
CA LEU A 159 8.36 31.08 4.43
C LEU A 159 9.05 31.57 5.71
N LEU A 160 9.30 30.69 6.68
CA LEU A 160 10.01 31.00 7.92
C LEU A 160 11.54 31.10 7.75
N GLN A 161 12.09 30.51 6.68
CA GLN A 161 13.54 30.56 6.38
C GLN A 161 13.94 31.77 5.52
N ARG A 162 12.98 32.59 5.09
CA ARG A 162 13.19 33.81 4.28
C ARG A 162 13.08 35.11 5.09
N THR A 163 12.84 35.02 6.39
CA THR A 163 12.93 36.11 7.38
C THR A 163 14.22 36.00 8.17
#